data_AF-A0A542ENC6-F1
#
_entry.id   AF-A0A542ENC6-F1
#
_cell.length_a   1.000
_cell.length_b   1.000
_cell.length_c   1.000
_cell.angle_alpha   90.00
_cell.angle_beta   90.00
_cell.angle_gamma   90.00
#
_symmetry.space_group_name_H-M   'P 1'
#
loop_
_entity.id
_entity.type
_entity.pdbx_description
1 polymer ?
#
loop_
_entity_poly.entity_id
_entity_poly.type
_entity_poly.pdbx_seq_one_letter_code
_entity_poly.pdbx_strand_id
1 'polypeptide(L)'
;MKTYEVTVRREGRWWLVAVPAIDGLTQARRLDEVERVAREYIAVSTDVPLSTVAVEVSSIEAGGRDLLAAKGLVDDLRRRAKDLELMMAELTRELASSLAHAGVPVRDASTILGVSHQRVSQLAQASDVRDRFPWVGLVSVDEPELSIRYRELLAAARPHDETVGEDCLP
;
A
#
# COMPACT_ATOMS: atom_id res chain seq x y z
N MET A 1 28.41 16.18 4.37
CA MET A 1 27.35 15.93 5.37
C MET A 1 27.65 14.58 5.99
N LYS A 2 27.68 14.49 7.33
CA LYS A 2 27.99 13.28 8.08
C LYS A 2 26.74 12.83 8.83
N THR A 3 26.37 11.58 8.65
CA THR A 3 25.23 10.96 9.35
C THR A 3 25.72 10.34 10.65
N TYR A 4 25.00 10.62 11.74
CA TYR A 4 25.22 10.07 13.06
C TYR A 4 24.06 9.17 13.42
N GLU A 5 24.38 7.93 13.78
CA GLU A 5 23.39 7.01 14.33
C GLU A 5 23.05 7.40 15.77
N VAL A 6 21.77 7.37 16.11
CA VAL A 6 21.28 7.63 17.46
C VAL A 6 20.28 6.57 17.90
N THR A 7 20.33 6.23 19.19
CA THR A 7 19.34 5.36 19.84
C THR A 7 18.50 6.17 20.80
N VAL A 8 17.19 5.93 20.80
CA VAL A 8 16.24 6.70 21.60
C VAL A 8 15.59 5.81 22.63
N ARG A 9 15.57 6.21 23.90
CA ARG A 9 14.93 5.45 24.99
C ARG A 9 14.02 6.32 25.84
N ARG A 10 12.85 5.80 26.20
CA ARG A 10 11.93 6.45 27.13
C ARG A 10 12.43 6.33 28.56
N GLU A 11 12.59 7.46 29.24
CA GLU A 11 12.91 7.50 30.67
C GLU A 11 12.08 8.56 31.41
N GLY A 12 11.19 8.10 32.28
CA GLY A 12 10.26 8.97 33.01
C GLY A 12 9.44 9.84 32.06
N ARG A 13 9.72 11.15 32.07
CA ARG A 13 9.07 12.14 31.20
C ARG A 13 9.88 12.56 29.97
N TRP A 14 11.06 11.98 29.76
CA TRP A 14 11.98 12.34 28.68
C TRP A 14 12.20 11.22 27.69
N TRP A 15 12.59 11.61 26.47
CA TRP A 15 13.23 10.73 25.50
C TRP A 15 14.72 10.99 25.59
N LEU A 16 15.48 10.02 26.07
CA LEU A 16 16.94 10.07 26.03
C LEU A 16 17.40 9.71 24.63
N VAL A 17 18.35 10.48 24.12
CA VAL A 17 18.91 10.32 22.77
C VAL A 17 20.40 10.14 22.93
N ALA A 18 20.88 8.92 22.77
CA ALA A 18 22.30 8.61 22.83
C ALA A 18 22.92 8.70 21.44
N VAL A 19 24.13 9.25 21.37
CA VAL A 19 24.93 9.40 20.15
C VAL A 19 26.27 8.67 20.38
N PRO A 20 26.34 7.35 20.12
CA PRO A 20 27.51 6.54 20.48
C PRO A 20 28.82 7.03 19.86
N ALA A 21 28.76 7.55 18.63
CA ALA A 21 29.94 8.02 17.90
C ALA A 21 30.70 9.18 18.57
N ILE A 22 30.07 9.87 19.52
CA ILE A 22 30.68 10.97 20.29
C ILE A 22 30.54 10.77 21.81
N ASP A 23 30.21 9.53 22.25
CA ASP A 23 29.88 9.20 23.65
C ASP A 23 28.89 10.21 24.28
N GLY A 24 27.91 10.61 23.48
CA GLY A 24 27.06 11.74 23.77
C GLY A 24 25.66 11.34 24.22
N LEU A 25 25.07 12.15 25.10
CA LEU A 25 23.71 11.96 25.59
C LEU A 25 22.97 13.30 25.67
N THR A 26 21.82 13.37 25.01
CA THR A 26 20.88 14.50 25.09
C THR A 26 19.46 14.01 25.36
N GLN A 27 18.51 14.94 25.48
CA GLN A 27 17.13 14.59 25.80
C GLN A 27 16.11 15.51 25.12
N ALA A 28 14.97 14.93 24.76
CA ALA A 28 13.83 15.63 24.18
C ALA A 28 12.54 15.37 24.98
N ARG A 29 11.58 16.31 24.94
CA ARG A 29 10.26 16.11 25.59
C ARG A 29 9.37 15.25 24.72
N ARG A 30 9.47 15.42 23.41
CA ARG A 30 8.65 14.74 22.42
C ARG A 30 9.54 14.03 21.40
N LEU A 31 9.01 12.97 20.79
CA LEU A 31 9.76 12.16 19.84
C LEU A 31 10.02 12.91 18.52
N ASP A 32 9.13 13.82 18.14
CA ASP A 32 9.27 14.71 16.97
C ASP A 32 10.39 15.76 17.12
N GLU A 33 10.89 15.98 18.35
CA GLU A 33 12.01 16.89 18.62
C GLU A 33 13.38 16.19 18.56
N VAL A 34 13.42 14.85 18.59
CA VAL A 34 14.64 14.06 18.74
C VAL A 34 15.69 14.41 17.70
N GLU A 35 15.31 14.44 16.42
CA GLU A 35 16.25 14.71 15.33
C GLU A 35 16.90 16.09 15.49
N ARG A 36 16.08 17.12 15.74
CA ARG A 36 16.56 18.50 15.91
C ARG A 36 17.52 18.60 17.09
N VAL A 37 17.12 18.07 18.26
CA VAL A 37 17.93 18.15 19.48
C VAL A 37 19.24 17.36 19.35
N ALA A 38 19.21 16.19 18.70
CA ALA A 38 20.41 15.41 18.43
C ALA A 38 21.38 16.17 17.51
N ARG A 39 20.88 16.74 16.41
CA ARG A 39 21.70 17.52 15.47
C ARG A 39 22.33 18.74 16.13
N GLU A 40 21.55 19.49 16.90
CA GLU A 40 22.04 20.65 17.68
C GLU A 40 23.14 20.22 18.66
N TYR A 41 22.90 19.15 19.42
CA TYR A 41 23.85 18.62 20.38
C TYR A 41 25.16 18.15 19.72
N ILE A 42 25.08 17.43 18.60
CA ILE A 42 26.25 16.96 17.85
C ILE A 42 27.04 18.15 17.30
N ALA A 43 26.35 19.11 16.66
CA ALA A 43 26.99 20.28 16.07
C ALA A 43 27.83 21.05 17.10
N VAL A 44 27.26 21.30 18.29
CA VAL A 44 27.96 21.95 19.41
C VAL A 44 29.10 21.08 19.93
N SER A 45 28.88 19.78 20.12
CA SER A 45 29.88 18.87 20.71
C SER A 45 31.07 18.62 19.79
N THR A 46 30.88 18.68 18.47
CA THR A 46 31.95 18.43 17.49
C THR A 46 32.48 19.70 16.83
N ASP A 47 31.98 20.88 17.23
CA ASP A 47 32.32 22.18 16.65
C ASP A 47 32.20 22.23 15.11
N VAL A 48 31.05 21.75 14.60
CA VAL A 48 30.75 21.76 13.15
C VAL A 48 29.43 22.48 12.88
N PRO A 49 29.24 23.05 11.67
CA PRO A 49 27.97 23.67 11.32
C PRO A 49 26.81 22.65 11.33
N LEU A 50 25.66 23.04 11.85
CA LEU A 50 24.43 22.21 11.94
C LEU A 50 23.98 21.64 10.58
N SER A 51 24.22 22.36 9.49
CA SER A 51 23.92 21.93 8.11
C SER A 51 24.75 20.73 7.65
N THR A 52 25.86 20.44 8.33
CA THR A 52 26.74 19.30 8.00
C THR A 52 26.37 18.02 8.75
N VAL A 53 25.47 18.11 9.73
CA VAL A 53 25.04 17.01 10.60
C VAL A 53 23.71 16.44 10.13
N ALA A 54 23.69 15.15 9.81
CA ALA A 54 22.48 14.36 9.64
C ALA A 54 22.37 13.33 10.78
N VAL A 55 21.15 12.91 11.10
CA VAL A 55 20.87 11.94 12.18
C VAL A 55 20.01 10.82 11.62
N GLU A 56 20.35 9.59 11.98
CA GLU A 56 19.57 8.39 11.70
C GLU A 56 19.20 7.72 13.02
N VAL A 57 17.91 7.52 13.26
CA VAL A 57 17.42 6.87 14.48
C VAL A 57 17.37 5.36 14.24
N SER A 58 18.23 4.60 14.91
CA SER A 58 18.31 3.14 14.72
C SER A 58 17.44 2.33 15.68
N SER A 59 17.05 2.90 16.83
CA SER A 59 16.10 2.27 17.75
C SER A 59 15.27 3.30 18.52
N ILE A 60 14.04 2.91 18.88
CA ILE A 60 13.16 3.70 19.75
C ILE A 60 12.57 2.80 20.82
N GLU A 61 13.12 2.83 22.01
CA GLU A 61 12.74 1.93 23.09
C GLU A 61 11.79 2.58 24.09
N ALA A 62 10.72 1.87 24.45
CA ALA A 62 9.88 2.22 25.58
C ALA A 62 9.40 0.96 26.32
N GLY A 63 9.55 0.93 27.65
CA GLY A 63 9.14 -0.22 28.46
C GLY A 63 9.87 -1.52 28.08
N GLY A 64 11.14 -1.44 27.68
CA GLY A 64 11.96 -2.59 27.30
C GLY A 64 11.62 -3.18 25.92
N ARG A 65 10.93 -2.43 25.06
CA ARG A 65 10.50 -2.86 23.72
C ARG A 65 10.97 -1.84 22.69
N ASP A 66 11.57 -2.31 21.60
CA ASP A 66 11.84 -1.48 20.44
C ASP A 66 10.55 -1.27 19.63
N LEU A 67 10.15 -0.01 19.54
CA LEU A 67 8.97 0.45 18.82
C LEU A 67 9.23 0.63 17.33
N LEU A 68 10.50 0.79 16.92
CA LEU A 68 10.83 1.01 15.51
C LEU A 68 10.63 -0.27 14.69
N ALA A 69 11.12 -1.42 15.19
CA ALA A 69 10.85 -2.72 14.59
C ALA A 69 9.33 -3.02 14.50
N ALA A 70 8.59 -2.75 15.58
CA ALA A 70 7.13 -2.94 15.60
C ALA A 70 6.41 -2.04 14.59
N LYS A 71 6.85 -0.78 14.45
CA LYS A 71 6.34 0.15 13.44
C LYS A 71 6.60 -0.39 12.02
N GLY A 72 7.80 -0.91 11.77
CA GLY A 72 8.15 -1.51 10.47
C GLY A 72 7.19 -2.63 10.07
N LEU A 73 6.85 -3.52 11.01
CA LEU A 73 5.85 -4.57 10.77
C LEU A 73 4.45 -3.98 10.49
N VAL A 74 4.03 -2.97 11.24
CA VAL A 74 2.73 -2.31 11.03
C VAL A 74 2.66 -1.65 9.65
N ASP A 75 3.73 -0.97 9.22
CA ASP A 75 3.79 -0.34 7.91
C ASP A 75 3.78 -1.39 6.79
N ASP A 76 4.48 -2.51 6.97
CA ASP A 76 4.46 -3.61 6.00
C ASP A 76 3.06 -4.22 5.85
N LEU A 77 2.37 -4.48 6.97
CA LEU A 77 1.00 -4.98 6.95
C LEU A 77 0.03 -3.98 6.31
N ARG A 78 0.21 -2.67 6.54
CA ARG A 78 -0.58 -1.63 5.87
C ARG A 78 -0.38 -1.62 4.36
N ARG A 79 0.85 -1.79 3.88
CA ARG A 79 1.13 -1.91 2.44
C ARG A 79 0.42 -3.12 1.85
N ARG A 80 0.61 -4.30 2.45
CA ARG A 80 -0.06 -5.54 1.98
C ARG A 80 -1.58 -5.44 2.02
N ALA A 81 -2.16 -4.82 3.04
CA ALA A 81 -3.60 -4.60 3.13
C ALA A 81 -4.10 -3.73 1.98
N LYS A 82 -3.39 -2.64 1.67
CA LYS A 82 -3.71 -1.77 0.53
C LYS A 82 -3.64 -2.52 -0.79
N ASP A 83 -2.61 -3.35 -0.99
CA ASP A 83 -2.44 -4.12 -2.23
C ASP A 83 -3.59 -5.15 -2.40
N LEU A 84 -3.97 -5.82 -1.30
CA LEU A 84 -5.12 -6.73 -1.27
C LEU A 84 -6.44 -6.01 -1.54
N GLU A 85 -6.65 -4.81 -0.97
CA GLU A 85 -7.83 -4.00 -1.24
C GLU A 85 -7.94 -3.61 -2.71
N LEU A 86 -6.82 -3.24 -3.35
CA LEU A 86 -6.78 -2.92 -4.78
C LEU A 86 -7.13 -4.16 -5.63
N MET A 87 -6.52 -5.31 -5.34
CA MET A 87 -6.82 -6.57 -6.03
C MET A 87 -8.28 -6.99 -5.87
N MET A 88 -8.82 -6.91 -4.65
CA MET A 88 -10.23 -7.22 -4.37
C MET A 88 -11.16 -6.29 -5.14
N ALA A 89 -10.86 -4.99 -5.19
CA ALA A 89 -11.69 -4.03 -5.91
C ALA A 89 -11.72 -4.32 -7.42
N GLU A 90 -10.59 -4.71 -8.02
CA GLU A 90 -10.54 -5.08 -9.44
C GLU A 90 -11.34 -6.36 -9.71
N LEU A 91 -11.07 -7.43 -8.96
CA LEU A 91 -11.76 -8.71 -9.13
C LEU A 91 -13.28 -8.59 -8.91
N THR A 92 -13.70 -7.78 -7.94
CA THR A 92 -15.12 -7.52 -7.68
C THR A 92 -15.77 -6.80 -8.86
N ARG A 93 -15.06 -5.87 -9.50
CA ARG A 93 -15.57 -5.16 -10.68
C ARG A 93 -15.67 -6.08 -11.88
N GLU A 94 -14.66 -6.91 -12.11
CA GLU A 94 -14.65 -7.90 -13.18
C GLU A 94 -15.81 -8.88 -13.02
N LEU A 95 -15.97 -9.48 -11.83
CA LEU A 95 -17.06 -10.39 -11.54
C LEU A 95 -18.43 -9.72 -11.71
N ALA A 96 -18.59 -8.47 -11.26
CA ALA A 96 -19.82 -7.70 -11.48
C ALA A 96 -20.12 -7.52 -12.98
N SER A 97 -19.09 -7.24 -13.80
CA SER A 97 -19.23 -7.16 -15.25
C SER A 97 -19.65 -8.48 -15.87
N SER A 98 -18.98 -9.58 -15.51
CA SER A 98 -19.30 -10.92 -16.04
C SER A 98 -20.73 -11.34 -15.70
N LEU A 99 -21.18 -11.05 -14.47
CA LEU A 99 -22.57 -11.32 -14.05
C LEU A 99 -23.57 -10.48 -14.85
N ALA A 100 -23.28 -9.21 -15.10
CA ALA A 100 -24.13 -8.35 -15.93
C ALA A 100 -24.20 -8.84 -17.38
N HIS A 101 -23.07 -9.22 -17.98
CA HIS A 101 -23.02 -9.78 -19.34
C HIS A 101 -23.78 -11.10 -19.47
N ALA A 102 -23.74 -11.94 -18.42
CA ALA A 102 -24.52 -13.16 -18.34
C ALA A 102 -26.02 -12.92 -18.07
N GLY A 103 -26.47 -11.67 -17.97
CA GLY A 103 -27.87 -11.31 -17.71
C GLY A 103 -28.34 -11.62 -16.29
N VAL A 104 -27.41 -11.82 -15.34
CA VAL A 104 -27.76 -12.13 -13.95
C VAL A 104 -28.47 -10.93 -13.32
N PRO A 105 -29.64 -11.11 -12.69
CA PRO A 105 -30.35 -10.03 -12.02
C PRO A 105 -29.50 -9.39 -10.92
N VAL A 106 -29.58 -8.06 -10.77
CA VAL A 106 -28.81 -7.28 -9.77
C VAL A 106 -28.97 -7.83 -8.34
N ARG A 107 -30.16 -8.36 -8.01
CA ARG A 107 -30.44 -8.97 -6.72
C ARG A 107 -29.60 -10.22 -6.47
N ASP A 108 -29.47 -11.08 -7.45
CA ASP A 108 -28.71 -12.32 -7.34
C ASP A 108 -27.22 -12.01 -7.40
N ALA A 109 -26.81 -11.08 -8.28
CA ALA A 109 -25.43 -10.59 -8.34
C ALA A 109 -24.96 -10.01 -7.00
N SER A 110 -25.84 -9.31 -6.26
CA SER A 110 -25.49 -8.80 -4.92
C SER A 110 -25.27 -9.90 -3.89
N THR A 111 -26.01 -10.99 -3.99
CA THR A 111 -25.86 -12.17 -3.13
C THR A 111 -24.55 -12.90 -3.45
N ILE A 112 -24.20 -13.02 -4.73
CA ILE A 112 -22.95 -13.65 -5.19
C ILE A 112 -21.73 -12.81 -4.80
N LEU A 113 -21.79 -11.50 -5.03
CA LEU A 113 -20.69 -10.57 -4.77
C LEU A 113 -20.53 -10.23 -3.27
N GLY A 114 -21.54 -10.50 -2.45
CA GLY A 114 -21.55 -10.11 -1.04
C GLY A 114 -21.54 -8.59 -0.82
N VAL A 115 -22.07 -7.81 -1.76
CA VAL A 115 -22.13 -6.34 -1.70
C VAL A 115 -23.57 -5.85 -1.87
N SER A 116 -23.84 -4.59 -1.52
CA SER A 116 -25.20 -4.03 -1.65
C SER A 116 -25.65 -3.91 -3.12
N HIS A 117 -26.97 -3.90 -3.36
CA HIS A 117 -27.53 -3.68 -4.71
C HIS A 117 -26.99 -2.41 -5.38
N GLN A 118 -26.90 -1.31 -4.62
CA GLN A 118 -26.35 -0.04 -5.13
C GLN A 118 -24.91 -0.19 -5.57
N ARG A 119 -24.10 -0.98 -4.83
CA ARG A 119 -22.71 -1.24 -5.18
C ARG A 119 -22.59 -2.09 -6.45
N VAL A 120 -23.45 -3.10 -6.62
CA VAL A 120 -23.53 -3.87 -7.87
C VAL A 120 -23.83 -2.98 -9.06
N SER A 121 -24.84 -2.10 -8.96
CA SER A 121 -25.20 -1.17 -10.03
C SER A 121 -24.05 -0.20 -10.38
N GLN A 122 -23.32 0.31 -9.39
CA GLN A 122 -22.15 1.16 -9.63
C GLN A 122 -21.02 0.42 -10.35
N LEU A 123 -20.75 -0.83 -9.97
CA LEU A 123 -19.68 -1.63 -10.56
C LEU A 123 -20.01 -2.04 -12.00
N ALA A 124 -21.25 -2.46 -12.26
CA ALA A 124 -21.72 -2.85 -13.60
C ALA A 124 -21.79 -1.65 -14.57
N GLN A 125 -22.15 -0.46 -14.09
CA GLN A 125 -22.12 0.75 -14.93
C GLN A 125 -20.68 1.18 -15.24
N ALA A 126 -19.77 1.07 -14.27
CA ALA A 126 -18.36 1.40 -14.49
C ALA A 126 -17.67 0.44 -15.48
N SER A 127 -18.11 -0.82 -15.55
CA SER A 127 -17.62 -1.78 -16.55
C SER A 127 -18.23 -1.57 -17.93
N ASP A 128 -19.54 -1.32 -18.04
CA ASP A 128 -20.19 -0.98 -19.33
C ASP A 128 -19.54 0.26 -19.98
N VAL A 129 -19.13 1.24 -19.19
CA VAL A 129 -18.35 2.39 -19.69
C VAL A 129 -16.96 1.98 -20.20
N ARG A 130 -16.25 1.07 -19.52
CA ARG A 130 -14.95 0.53 -19.99
C ARG A 130 -15.11 -0.29 -21.28
N ASP A 131 -16.16 -1.08 -21.40
CA ASP A 131 -16.42 -1.91 -22.59
C ASP A 131 -16.88 -1.04 -23.77
N ARG A 132 -17.68 -0.01 -23.52
CA ARG A 132 -18.11 0.98 -24.52
C ARG A 132 -16.98 1.92 -24.95
N PHE A 133 -16.05 2.24 -24.04
CA PHE A 133 -14.92 3.14 -24.28
C PHE A 133 -13.62 2.55 -23.70
N PRO A 134 -12.95 1.62 -24.42
CA PRO A 134 -11.79 0.86 -23.92
C PRO A 134 -10.58 1.70 -23.50
N TRP A 135 -10.51 2.95 -23.96
CA TRP A 135 -9.44 3.90 -23.61
C TRP A 135 -9.68 4.61 -22.26
N VAL A 136 -10.89 4.54 -21.70
CA VAL A 136 -11.25 5.09 -20.38
C VAL A 136 -10.86 4.07 -19.30
N GLY A 137 -9.58 4.04 -18.92
CA GLY A 137 -9.10 3.15 -17.85
C GLY A 137 -7.62 2.77 -17.91
N LEU A 138 -6.95 3.06 -19.03
CA LEU A 138 -5.50 2.84 -19.20
C LEU A 138 -4.61 3.86 -18.47
N VAL A 139 -5.19 4.82 -17.74
CA VAL A 139 -4.44 5.84 -16.99
C VAL A 139 -4.59 5.62 -15.49
N SER A 140 -3.74 4.74 -14.95
CA SER A 140 -3.24 4.66 -13.57
C SER A 140 -2.30 3.45 -13.48
N VAL A 141 -1.08 3.54 -14.02
CA VAL A 141 0.21 3.81 -13.32
C VAL A 141 0.57 2.76 -12.25
N ASP A 142 1.72 2.12 -12.48
CA ASP A 142 2.55 1.24 -11.63
C ASP A 142 1.97 -0.12 -11.20
N GLU A 143 2.27 -1.18 -11.96
CA GLU A 143 2.65 -2.54 -11.50
C GLU A 143 2.63 -3.54 -12.69
N PRO A 144 3.79 -3.92 -13.26
CA PRO A 144 3.87 -4.82 -14.43
C PRO A 144 3.50 -6.28 -14.13
N GLU A 145 3.49 -6.70 -12.87
CA GLU A 145 3.24 -8.09 -12.47
C GLU A 145 1.74 -8.45 -12.53
N LEU A 146 0.86 -7.49 -12.26
CA LEU A 146 -0.58 -7.66 -12.40
C LEU A 146 -0.98 -7.93 -13.86
N SER A 147 -0.25 -7.38 -14.84
CA SER A 147 -0.51 -7.58 -16.28
C SER A 147 -0.44 -9.04 -16.73
N ILE A 148 0.41 -9.87 -16.11
CA ILE A 148 0.61 -11.26 -16.54
C ILE A 148 -0.51 -12.15 -16.01
N ARG A 149 -0.78 -12.12 -14.69
CA ARG A 149 -1.92 -12.85 -14.10
C ARG A 149 -3.27 -12.37 -14.64
N TYR A 150 -3.40 -11.06 -14.89
CA TYR A 150 -4.57 -10.46 -15.53
C TYR A 150 -4.77 -10.98 -16.96
N ARG A 151 -3.70 -11.10 -17.76
CA ARG A 151 -3.78 -11.70 -19.10
C ARG A 151 -4.12 -13.19 -19.07
N GLU A 152 -3.58 -13.94 -18.11
CA GLU A 152 -3.88 -15.37 -17.94
C GLU A 152 -5.33 -15.63 -17.54
N LEU A 153 -5.87 -14.85 -16.58
CA LEU A 153 -7.26 -14.95 -16.14
C LEU A 153 -8.26 -14.55 -17.24
N LEU A 154 -7.98 -13.47 -17.98
CA LEU A 154 -8.84 -13.03 -19.09
C LEU A 154 -8.79 -13.98 -20.31
N ALA A 155 -7.66 -14.65 -20.55
CA ALA A 155 -7.55 -15.65 -21.61
C ALA A 155 -8.41 -16.89 -21.30
N ALA A 156 -8.55 -17.26 -20.03
CA ALA A 156 -9.40 -18.37 -19.59
C ALA A 156 -10.90 -18.05 -19.58
N ALA A 157 -11.27 -16.76 -19.53
CA ALA A 157 -12.66 -16.30 -19.43
C ALA A 157 -13.33 -15.99 -20.79
N ARG A 158 -12.60 -16.07 -21.92
CA ARG A 158 -13.23 -15.93 -23.24
C ARG A 158 -14.03 -17.19 -23.58
N PRO A 159 -15.32 -17.07 -23.94
CA PRO A 159 -16.05 -18.22 -24.47
C PRO A 159 -15.38 -18.67 -25.77
N HIS A 160 -15.17 -19.98 -25.91
CA HIS A 160 -14.86 -20.59 -27.20
C HIS A 160 -16.01 -20.27 -28.14
N ASP A 161 -15.75 -19.40 -29.12
CA ASP A 161 -16.65 -19.19 -30.25
C ASP A 161 -16.74 -20.53 -30.97
N GLU A 162 -17.85 -21.24 -30.76
CA GLU A 162 -18.20 -22.42 -31.53
C GLU A 162 -18.32 -21.95 -32.99
N THR A 163 -17.32 -22.32 -33.78
CA THR A 163 -17.41 -22.34 -35.23
C THR A 163 -18.67 -23.11 -35.60
N VAL A 164 -19.75 -22.40 -35.94
CA VAL A 164 -20.89 -22.97 -36.64
C VAL A 164 -20.34 -23.44 -37.98
N GLY A 165 -20.03 -24.73 -38.05
CA GLY A 165 -19.75 -25.41 -39.29
C GLY A 165 -20.98 -25.31 -40.19
N GLU A 166 -20.79 -24.66 -41.34
CA GLU A 166 -21.38 -25.13 -42.59
C GLU A 166 -21.21 -26.65 -42.65
N ASP A 167 -22.31 -27.40 -42.54
CA ASP A 167 -22.66 -28.49 -43.46
C ASP A 167 -23.77 -29.41 -42.92
N CYS A 168 -24.78 -29.61 -43.77
CA CYS A 168 -25.70 -30.76 -43.95
C CYS A 168 -27.14 -30.26 -44.21
N LEU A 169 -27.59 -30.03 -45.46
CA LEU A 169 -28.08 -30.98 -46.50
C LEU A 169 -29.46 -31.59 -46.16
N PRO A 170 -30.29 -32.01 -47.14
CA PRO A 170 -30.04 -32.18 -48.59
C PRO A 170 -30.88 -31.29 -49.52
#